data_AF-A0A9W6DQ77-F1
#
_entry.id   AF-A0A9W6DQ77-F1
#
_cell.length_a   1.000
_cell.length_b   1.000
_cell.length_c   1.000
_cell.angle_alpha   90.00
_cell.angle_beta   90.00
_cell.angle_gamma   90.00
#
_symmetry.space_group_name_H-M   'P 1'
#
loop_
_entity.id
_entity.type
_entity.pdbx_description
1 polymer ?
#
loop_
_entity_poly.entity_id
_entity_poly.type
_entity_poly.pdbx_seq_one_letter_code
_entity_poly.pdbx_strand_id
1 'polypeptide(L)'
;MTENKAVPSEIFSLILAHLGPAFLASYASVCRKWQALIEKQTFSHLLLGPDRLAESKRIAFPGSSRRCSIRYLDLYILLPVCEVAARTRLETETDRQKNNETFTQTIVSFWDILSTWSKQDVAGLSLNIRARSPSDCGAESDERKRMDRRRRGRKFPKEDLLDWRFYQSYLEWTTNPTTLAELSCVVQFRVTCRGHRKITPATVSKLLSRLPGTQRVYAI
;
A
#
# COMPACT_ATOMS: atom_id res chain seq x y z
N MET A 1 -15.48 -44.05 14.02
CA MET A 1 -14.12 -43.47 14.11
C MET A 1 -13.38 -43.86 12.84
N THR A 2 -13.28 -42.95 11.88
CA THR A 2 -12.44 -43.14 10.69
C THR A 2 -11.28 -42.15 10.82
N GLU A 3 -10.10 -42.69 11.13
CA GLU A 3 -8.84 -41.96 11.08
C GLU A 3 -8.64 -41.45 9.66
N ASN A 4 -8.96 -40.17 9.44
CA ASN A 4 -8.66 -39.50 8.20
C ASN A 4 -7.15 -39.24 8.22
N LYS A 5 -6.38 -40.02 7.45
CA LYS A 5 -4.93 -39.87 7.27
C LYS A 5 -4.62 -38.38 7.07
N ALA A 6 -4.07 -37.76 8.12
CA ALA A 6 -3.91 -36.32 8.18
C ALA A 6 -2.86 -35.91 7.14
N VAL A 7 -3.32 -35.37 6.01
CA VAL A 7 -2.43 -34.77 5.02
C VAL A 7 -1.58 -33.71 5.74
N PRO A 8 -0.24 -33.77 5.61
CA PRO A 8 0.66 -32.82 6.25
C PRO A 8 0.37 -31.38 5.81
N SER A 9 0.64 -30.41 6.69
CA SER A 9 0.46 -28.97 6.41
C SER A 9 1.18 -28.51 5.15
N GLU A 10 2.32 -29.14 4.84
CA GLU A 10 3.21 -28.83 3.74
C GLU A 10 2.56 -29.20 2.40
N ILE A 11 1.93 -30.37 2.32
CA ILE A 11 1.17 -30.81 1.14
C ILE A 11 -0.03 -29.88 0.93
N PHE A 12 -0.70 -29.46 2.01
CA PHE A 12 -1.79 -28.50 1.91
C PHE A 12 -1.31 -27.13 1.42
N SER A 13 -0.20 -26.60 1.95
CA SER A 13 0.37 -25.34 1.47
C SER A 13 0.75 -25.41 -0.01
N LEU A 14 1.23 -26.56 -0.49
CA LEU A 14 1.48 -26.78 -1.91
C LEU A 14 0.19 -26.74 -2.73
N ILE A 15 -0.88 -27.41 -2.31
CA ILE A 15 -2.18 -27.37 -2.99
C ILE A 15 -2.73 -25.94 -3.04
N LEU A 16 -2.71 -25.22 -1.91
CA LEU A 16 -3.19 -23.84 -1.83
C LEU A 16 -2.32 -22.86 -2.66
N ALA A 17 -1.04 -23.14 -2.86
CA ALA A 17 -0.19 -22.34 -3.76
C ALA A 17 -0.60 -22.48 -5.24
N HIS A 18 -1.23 -23.59 -5.62
CA HIS A 18 -1.69 -23.84 -6.99
C HIS A 18 -3.13 -23.37 -7.23
N LEU A 19 -3.89 -23.09 -6.16
CA LEU A 19 -5.22 -22.52 -6.23
C LEU A 19 -5.13 -20.99 -6.22
N GLY A 20 -5.70 -20.34 -7.25
CA GLY A 20 -5.70 -18.89 -7.34
C GLY A 20 -6.38 -18.22 -6.12
N PRO A 21 -5.98 -17.00 -5.71
CA PRO A 21 -6.47 -16.35 -4.48
C PRO A 21 -8.00 -16.23 -4.38
N ALA A 22 -8.67 -16.11 -5.54
CA ALA A 22 -10.12 -15.98 -5.64
C ALA A 22 -10.88 -17.22 -5.16
N PHE A 23 -10.29 -18.42 -5.29
CA PHE A 23 -10.91 -19.68 -4.87
C PHE A 23 -10.55 -20.06 -3.45
N LEU A 24 -9.46 -19.50 -2.89
CA LEU A 24 -9.00 -19.85 -1.54
C LEU A 24 -10.04 -19.48 -0.48
N ALA A 25 -10.72 -18.34 -0.62
CA ALA A 25 -11.69 -17.87 0.37
C ALA A 25 -12.86 -18.85 0.58
N SER A 26 -13.37 -19.49 -0.49
CA SER A 26 -14.46 -20.46 -0.38
C SER A 26 -14.06 -21.74 0.37
N TYR A 27 -12.77 -22.07 0.40
CA TYR A 27 -12.29 -23.24 1.12
C TYR A 27 -12.00 -22.97 2.61
N ALA A 28 -12.06 -21.70 3.05
CA ALA A 28 -11.83 -21.34 4.44
C ALA A 28 -12.92 -21.89 5.38
N SER A 29 -14.12 -22.20 4.86
CA SER A 29 -15.23 -22.74 5.65
C SER A 29 -15.20 -24.26 5.82
N VAL A 30 -14.30 -24.98 5.12
CA VAL A 30 -14.26 -26.45 5.11
C VAL A 30 -13.98 -27.03 6.50
N CYS A 31 -12.93 -26.54 7.17
CA CYS A 31 -12.64 -26.86 8.56
C CYS A 31 -11.63 -25.87 9.16
N ARG A 32 -11.45 -25.87 10.49
CA ARG A 32 -10.53 -24.94 11.19
C ARG A 32 -9.08 -24.99 10.70
N LYS A 33 -8.57 -26.18 10.33
CA LYS A 33 -7.21 -26.35 9.78
C LYS A 33 -7.08 -25.64 8.42
N TRP A 34 -8.08 -25.81 7.56
CA TRP A 34 -8.15 -25.15 6.26
C TRP A 34 -8.29 -23.64 6.43
N GLN A 35 -9.19 -23.19 7.31
CA GLN A 35 -9.35 -21.78 7.65
C GLN A 35 -8.02 -21.15 8.05
N ALA A 36 -7.27 -21.73 8.99
CA ALA A 36 -6.02 -21.16 9.48
C ALA A 36 -4.95 -21.06 8.37
N LEU A 37 -4.80 -22.09 7.53
CA LEU A 37 -3.82 -22.08 6.43
C LEU A 37 -4.20 -21.09 5.33
N ILE A 38 -5.49 -21.03 4.99
CA ILE A 38 -6.01 -20.13 3.97
C ILE A 38 -5.92 -18.68 4.46
N GLU A 39 -6.38 -18.39 5.68
CA GLU A 39 -6.28 -17.05 6.27
C GLU A 39 -4.81 -16.61 6.35
N LYS A 40 -3.87 -17.51 6.68
CA LYS A 40 -2.43 -17.21 6.67
C LYS A 40 -1.95 -16.75 5.30
N GLN A 41 -2.45 -17.36 4.22
CA GLN A 41 -2.06 -17.02 2.86
C GLN A 41 -2.79 -15.77 2.34
N THR A 42 -4.11 -15.67 2.55
CA THR A 42 -4.95 -14.57 2.04
C THR A 42 -4.74 -13.26 2.79
N PHE A 43 -4.47 -13.31 4.10
CA PHE A 43 -4.15 -12.13 4.90
C PHE A 43 -2.65 -11.81 4.96
N SER A 44 -1.80 -12.57 4.27
CA SER A 44 -0.35 -12.30 4.25
C SER A 44 0.01 -10.93 3.64
N HIS A 45 -0.81 -10.45 2.69
CA HIS A 45 -0.61 -9.18 2.02
C HIS A 45 -1.89 -8.35 2.06
N LEU A 46 -1.82 -7.18 2.66
CA LEU A 46 -2.93 -6.25 2.77
C LEU A 46 -2.65 -4.98 1.95
N LEU A 47 -3.47 -4.74 0.93
CA LEU A 47 -3.51 -3.48 0.21
C LEU A 47 -4.51 -2.53 0.89
N LEU A 48 -4.01 -1.42 1.40
CA LEU A 48 -4.81 -0.36 2.01
C LEU A 48 -4.89 0.84 1.08
N GLY A 49 -5.97 0.88 0.29
CA GLY A 49 -6.42 2.11 -0.37
C GLY A 49 -7.35 2.92 0.53
N PRO A 50 -7.89 4.06 0.06
CA PRO A 50 -8.77 4.93 0.86
C PRO A 50 -9.97 4.20 1.47
N ASP A 51 -10.69 3.43 0.65
CA ASP A 51 -11.88 2.70 1.10
C ASP A 51 -11.53 1.63 2.13
N ARG A 52 -10.42 0.92 1.88
CA ARG A 52 -9.93 -0.14 2.76
C ARG A 52 -9.26 0.36 4.02
N LEU A 53 -8.78 1.60 4.05
CA LEU A 53 -8.19 2.19 5.25
C LEU A 53 -9.27 2.38 6.32
N ALA A 54 -10.46 2.83 5.95
CA ALA A 54 -11.60 2.93 6.85
C ALA A 54 -12.07 1.54 7.34
N GLU A 55 -12.10 0.55 6.43
CA GLU A 55 -12.47 -0.83 6.77
C GLU A 55 -11.39 -1.58 7.57
N SER A 56 -10.12 -1.17 7.47
CA SER A 56 -9.00 -1.86 8.14
C SER A 56 -9.12 -1.83 9.66
N LYS A 57 -9.77 -0.80 10.21
CA LYS A 57 -10.15 -0.74 11.64
C LYS A 57 -11.06 -1.92 12.04
N ARG A 58 -11.88 -2.43 11.10
CA ARG A 58 -12.75 -3.60 11.28
C ARG A 58 -12.08 -4.92 10.89
N ILE A 59 -11.19 -4.93 9.89
CA ILE A 59 -10.55 -6.18 9.43
C ILE A 59 -9.43 -6.62 10.39
N ALA A 60 -8.74 -5.67 11.02
CA ALA A 60 -7.65 -5.92 11.95
C ALA A 60 -8.01 -5.45 13.37
N PHE A 61 -9.13 -5.92 13.92
CA PHE A 61 -9.47 -5.66 15.33
C PHE A 61 -8.32 -6.05 16.28
N PRO A 62 -8.10 -5.30 17.37
CA PRO A 62 -7.22 -5.71 18.46
C PRO A 62 -7.55 -7.14 18.91
N GLY A 63 -6.55 -8.02 18.99
CA GLY A 63 -6.75 -9.41 19.40
C GLY A 63 -7.22 -10.38 18.30
N SER A 64 -7.38 -9.94 17.05
CA SER A 64 -7.65 -10.88 15.96
C SER A 64 -6.42 -11.73 15.64
N SER A 65 -6.57 -13.06 15.65
CA SER A 65 -5.56 -14.01 15.16
C SER A 65 -5.12 -13.77 13.72
N ARG A 66 -5.88 -12.97 12.95
CA ARG A 66 -5.54 -12.60 11.57
C ARG A 66 -4.35 -11.66 11.48
N ARG A 67 -4.10 -10.82 12.50
CA ARG A 67 -2.94 -9.91 12.52
C ARG A 67 -1.61 -10.67 12.41
N CYS A 68 -1.51 -11.83 13.08
CA CYS A 68 -0.28 -12.62 13.08
C CYS A 68 0.05 -13.24 11.71
N SER A 69 -0.91 -13.25 10.79
CA SER A 69 -0.74 -13.68 9.41
C SER A 69 -0.22 -12.58 8.50
N ILE A 70 -0.41 -11.30 8.86
CA ILE A 70 -0.01 -10.17 8.04
C ILE A 70 1.52 -10.09 8.02
N ARG A 71 2.08 -10.01 6.80
CA ARG A 71 3.52 -9.89 6.53
C ARG A 71 3.83 -8.66 5.69
N TYR A 72 2.94 -8.32 4.77
CA TYR A 72 3.10 -7.21 3.84
C TYR A 72 1.91 -6.28 3.94
N LEU A 73 2.18 -4.99 4.08
CA LEU A 73 1.19 -3.94 4.04
C LEU A 73 1.60 -2.94 2.96
N ASP A 74 0.74 -2.79 1.97
CA ASP A 74 0.90 -1.83 0.89
C ASP A 74 -0.10 -0.68 1.07
N LEU A 75 0.41 0.47 1.51
CA LEU A 75 -0.37 1.70 1.62
C LEU A 75 -0.41 2.40 0.27
N TYR A 76 -1.60 2.44 -0.32
CA TYR A 76 -1.88 3.11 -1.59
C TYR A 76 -2.61 4.44 -1.34
N ILE A 77 -1.86 5.54 -1.41
CA ILE A 77 -2.36 6.89 -1.16
C ILE A 77 -2.98 7.43 -2.45
N LEU A 78 -4.28 7.69 -2.44
CA LEU A 78 -5.00 8.27 -3.57
C LEU A 78 -4.98 9.80 -3.47
N LEU A 79 -4.31 10.44 -4.41
CA LEU A 79 -4.26 11.90 -4.50
C LEU A 79 -5.49 12.45 -5.24
N PRO A 80 -5.81 13.74 -5.06
CA PRO A 80 -6.87 14.41 -5.80
C PRO A 80 -6.76 14.26 -7.33
N VAL A 81 -7.92 14.24 -7.99
CA VAL A 81 -8.03 14.25 -9.45
C VAL A 81 -7.53 15.60 -9.98
N CYS A 82 -6.81 15.56 -11.09
CA CYS A 82 -6.31 16.74 -11.76
C CYS A 82 -7.07 16.95 -13.07
N GLU A 83 -7.53 18.18 -13.29
CA GLU A 83 -8.23 18.57 -14.51
C GLU A 83 -7.41 18.25 -15.76
N VAL A 84 -8.09 17.89 -16.86
CA VAL A 84 -7.40 17.56 -18.13
C VAL A 84 -6.56 18.74 -18.63
N ALA A 85 -7.09 19.95 -18.51
CA ALA A 85 -6.38 21.18 -18.89
C ALA A 85 -5.08 21.41 -18.09
N ALA A 86 -4.99 20.88 -16.87
CA ALA A 86 -3.79 21.03 -16.06
C ALA A 86 -2.66 20.07 -16.51
N ARG A 87 -2.94 19.05 -17.32
CA ARG A 87 -1.92 18.09 -17.81
C ARG A 87 -0.84 18.74 -18.69
N THR A 88 -1.11 19.92 -19.22
CA THR A 88 -0.22 20.68 -20.13
C THR A 88 0.77 21.58 -19.40
N ARG A 89 0.62 21.75 -18.07
CA ARG A 89 1.48 22.58 -17.21
C ARG A 89 2.08 21.77 -16.06
N LEU A 90 3.14 22.28 -15.45
CA LEU A 90 3.64 21.75 -14.16
C LEU A 90 2.60 21.97 -13.05
N GLU A 91 2.69 21.22 -11.96
CA GLU A 91 1.84 21.46 -10.79
C GLU A 91 2.07 22.86 -10.22
N THR A 92 0.98 23.56 -9.93
CA THR A 92 1.05 24.83 -9.21
C THR A 92 1.25 24.58 -7.72
N GLU A 93 1.60 25.61 -6.98
CA GLU A 93 1.71 25.52 -5.52
C GLU A 93 0.39 25.07 -4.88
N THR A 94 -0.76 25.52 -5.40
CA THR A 94 -2.07 25.06 -4.96
C THR A 94 -2.29 23.56 -5.21
N ASP A 95 -1.86 23.04 -6.36
CA ASP A 95 -1.96 21.61 -6.67
C ASP A 95 -1.09 20.80 -5.68
N ARG A 96 0.15 21.26 -5.44
CA ARG A 96 1.10 20.66 -4.50
C ARG A 96 0.55 20.65 -3.08
N GLN A 97 0.01 21.76 -2.62
CA GLN A 97 -0.56 21.89 -1.27
C GLN A 97 -1.69 20.90 -1.06
N LYS A 98 -2.66 20.80 -1.98
CA LYS A 98 -3.77 19.82 -1.91
C LYS A 98 -3.27 18.37 -1.89
N ASN A 99 -2.28 18.05 -2.71
CA ASN A 99 -1.67 16.73 -2.74
C ASN A 99 -0.96 16.41 -1.42
N ASN A 100 -0.20 17.36 -0.87
CA ASN A 100 0.52 17.22 0.40
C ASN A 100 -0.44 17.08 1.59
N GLU A 101 -1.55 17.82 1.60
CA GLU A 101 -2.61 17.69 2.61
C GLU A 101 -3.23 16.29 2.59
N THR A 102 -3.64 15.81 1.41
CA THR A 102 -4.23 14.47 1.27
C THR A 102 -3.24 13.38 1.66
N PHE A 103 -1.98 13.52 1.22
CA PHE A 103 -0.89 12.61 1.56
C PHE A 103 -0.67 12.56 3.07
N THR A 104 -0.57 13.73 3.71
CA THR A 104 -0.35 13.87 5.15
C THR A 104 -1.49 13.27 5.97
N GLN A 105 -2.74 13.59 5.65
CA GLN A 105 -3.92 13.06 6.35
C GLN A 105 -4.01 11.53 6.25
N THR A 106 -3.68 10.97 5.08
CA THR A 106 -3.68 9.52 4.87
C THR A 106 -2.59 8.85 5.70
N ILE A 107 -1.38 9.42 5.73
CA ILE A 107 -0.26 8.92 6.54
C ILE A 107 -0.61 8.94 8.03
N VAL A 108 -1.17 10.05 8.55
CA VAL A 108 -1.56 10.17 9.95
C VAL A 108 -2.61 9.12 10.31
N SER A 109 -3.69 9.04 9.53
CA SER A 109 -4.77 8.07 9.75
C SER A 109 -4.27 6.62 9.72
N PHE A 110 -3.31 6.33 8.83
CA PHE A 110 -2.69 5.03 8.73
C PHE A 110 -1.78 4.72 9.93
N TRP A 111 -0.97 5.68 10.37
CA TRP A 111 -0.11 5.52 11.53
C TRP A 111 -0.91 5.28 12.80
N ASP A 112 -2.03 6.00 12.98
CA ASP A 112 -2.93 5.81 14.12
C ASP A 112 -3.44 4.37 14.18
N ILE A 113 -3.81 3.78 13.03
CA ILE A 113 -4.26 2.38 12.95
C ILE A 113 -3.12 1.44 13.34
N LEU A 114 -1.94 1.60 12.76
CA LEU A 114 -0.79 0.73 13.05
C LEU A 114 -0.23 0.90 14.47
N SER A 115 -0.42 2.06 15.10
CA SER A 115 0.00 2.29 16.48
C SER A 115 -0.67 1.34 17.47
N THR A 116 -1.82 0.78 17.10
CA THR A 116 -2.55 -0.22 17.90
C THR A 116 -2.01 -1.64 17.73
N TRP A 117 -0.94 -1.84 16.94
CA TRP A 117 -0.38 -3.15 16.62
C TRP A 117 0.93 -3.35 17.37
N SER A 118 1.02 -4.43 18.14
CA SER A 118 2.25 -4.80 18.85
C SER A 118 3.21 -5.62 17.97
N LYS A 119 4.48 -5.72 18.36
CA LYS A 119 5.43 -6.66 17.73
C LYS A 119 4.99 -8.12 17.89
N GLN A 120 4.26 -8.43 18.95
CA GLN A 120 3.72 -9.76 19.21
C GLN A 120 2.52 -10.07 18.32
N ASP A 121 1.79 -9.03 17.88
CA ASP A 121 0.60 -9.17 17.02
C ASP A 121 0.95 -9.53 15.57
N VAL A 122 2.16 -9.20 15.10
CA VAL A 122 2.59 -9.38 13.71
C VAL A 122 3.97 -10.02 13.63
N ALA A 123 4.16 -11.00 12.75
CA ALA A 123 5.47 -11.64 12.60
C ALA A 123 6.35 -10.88 11.59
N GLY A 124 6.75 -9.66 11.98
CA GLY A 124 7.62 -8.77 11.21
C GLY A 124 6.91 -8.16 10.01
N LEU A 125 6.49 -6.90 10.13
CA LEU A 125 5.73 -6.22 9.08
C LEU A 125 6.65 -5.56 8.05
N SER A 126 6.39 -5.84 6.78
CA SER A 126 6.95 -5.11 5.64
C SER A 126 5.95 -4.06 5.16
N LEU A 127 6.30 -2.78 5.32
CA LEU A 127 5.48 -1.65 4.90
C LEU A 127 5.99 -1.11 3.55
N ASN A 128 5.08 -1.00 2.58
CA ASN A 128 5.30 -0.26 1.34
C ASN A 128 4.38 0.96 1.30
N ILE A 129 4.92 2.11 0.89
CA ILE A 129 4.14 3.33 0.65
C ILE A 129 4.25 3.69 -0.83
N ARG A 130 3.11 3.97 -1.44
CA ARG A 130 3.03 4.48 -2.81
C ARG A 130 1.82 5.40 -2.96
N ALA A 131 1.98 6.40 -3.82
CA ALA A 131 0.94 7.41 -4.05
C ALA A 131 0.67 7.58 -5.55
N ARG A 132 -0.57 7.90 -5.88
CA ARG A 132 -0.99 8.18 -7.26
C ARG A 132 -2.28 8.99 -7.30
N SER A 133 -2.42 9.87 -8.29
CA SER A 133 -3.72 10.48 -8.64
C SER A 133 -4.44 9.61 -9.68
N PRO A 134 -5.79 9.52 -9.66
CA PRO A 134 -6.55 8.90 -10.76
C PRO A 134 -6.25 9.50 -12.14
N SER A 135 -5.75 10.74 -12.18
CA SER A 135 -5.40 11.43 -13.43
C SER A 135 -4.01 11.10 -13.96
N ASP A 136 -3.17 10.45 -13.15
CA ASP A 136 -1.82 10.06 -13.55
C ASP A 136 -1.90 9.01 -14.67
N CYS A 137 -0.97 9.06 -15.63
CA CYS A 137 -0.98 8.11 -16.74
C CYS A 137 -0.86 6.65 -16.25
N GLY A 138 -0.14 6.43 -15.15
CA GLY A 138 -0.04 5.11 -14.51
C GLY A 138 -1.34 4.59 -13.90
N ALA A 139 -2.33 5.44 -13.62
CA ALA A 139 -3.59 5.05 -12.98
C ALA A 139 -4.59 4.39 -13.94
N GLU A 140 -4.39 4.59 -15.25
CA GLU A 140 -5.22 3.94 -16.28
C GLU A 140 -5.03 2.42 -16.23
N SER A 141 -6.12 1.71 -15.98
CA SER A 141 -6.17 0.26 -15.84
C SER A 141 -6.13 -0.43 -17.20
N ASP A 142 -6.71 0.21 -18.23
CA ASP A 142 -6.66 -0.28 -19.59
C ASP A 142 -5.28 -0.01 -20.21
N GLU A 143 -4.52 -1.08 -20.42
CA GLU A 143 -3.17 -0.99 -20.97
C GLU A 143 -3.13 -0.30 -22.33
N ARG A 144 -4.11 -0.55 -23.20
CA ARG A 144 -4.18 0.05 -24.52
C ARG A 144 -4.38 1.55 -24.40
N LYS A 145 -5.36 2.00 -23.61
CA LYS A 145 -5.58 3.44 -23.36
C LYS A 145 -4.36 4.12 -22.76
N ARG A 146 -3.71 3.45 -21.80
CA ARG A 146 -2.48 3.94 -21.16
C ARG A 146 -1.35 4.11 -22.18
N MET A 147 -1.14 3.11 -23.04
CA MET A 147 -0.09 3.14 -24.06
C MET A 147 -0.38 4.18 -25.14
N ASP A 148 -1.64 4.32 -25.56
CA ASP A 148 -2.07 5.34 -26.52
C ASP A 148 -1.84 6.74 -25.97
N ARG A 149 -2.19 6.99 -24.70
CA ARG A 149 -1.88 8.25 -24.00
C ARG A 149 -0.38 8.52 -23.94
N ARG A 150 0.45 7.52 -23.61
CA ARG A 150 1.91 7.65 -23.60
C ARG A 150 2.49 7.96 -24.99
N ARG A 151 1.97 7.32 -26.04
CA ARG A 151 2.38 7.59 -27.43
C ARG A 151 1.99 9.01 -27.84
N ARG A 152 0.75 9.42 -27.53
CA ARG A 152 0.25 10.76 -27.84
C ARG A 152 1.03 11.84 -27.10
N GLY A 153 1.24 11.71 -25.79
CA GLY A 153 2.01 12.69 -25.00
C GLY A 153 3.48 12.81 -25.46
N ARG A 154 4.07 11.72 -25.96
CA ARG A 154 5.40 11.78 -26.60
C ARG A 154 5.40 12.50 -27.94
N LYS A 155 4.37 12.29 -28.76
CA LYS A 155 4.22 12.94 -30.06
C LYS A 155 3.82 14.42 -29.93
N PHE A 156 3.04 14.75 -28.90
CA PHE A 156 2.52 16.09 -28.64
C PHE A 156 2.73 16.49 -27.16
N PRO A 157 3.98 16.79 -26.73
CA PRO A 157 4.27 17.10 -25.33
C PRO A 157 3.53 18.32 -24.77
N LYS A 158 3.10 19.24 -25.64
CA LYS A 158 2.31 20.41 -25.26
C LYS A 158 0.86 20.06 -24.88
N GLU A 159 0.35 18.88 -25.25
CA GLU A 159 -1.02 18.41 -24.93
C GLU A 159 -1.09 17.64 -23.61
N ASP A 160 -0.03 16.91 -23.25
CA ASP A 160 0.05 16.13 -22.01
C ASP A 160 1.51 15.92 -21.62
N LEU A 161 1.92 16.54 -20.51
CA LEU A 161 3.27 16.39 -19.96
C LEU A 161 3.49 15.03 -19.30
N LEU A 162 2.45 14.21 -19.13
CA LEU A 162 2.51 12.92 -18.44
C LEU A 162 3.20 13.08 -17.07
N ASP A 163 4.13 12.18 -16.74
CA ASP A 163 4.85 12.19 -15.47
C ASP A 163 5.80 13.40 -15.34
N TRP A 164 6.14 14.09 -16.45
CA TRP A 164 6.97 15.30 -16.42
C TRP A 164 6.31 16.45 -15.68
N ARG A 165 4.97 16.48 -15.63
CA ARG A 165 4.20 17.44 -14.83
C ARG A 165 4.66 17.50 -13.37
N PHE A 166 5.14 16.38 -12.85
CA PHE A 166 5.49 16.20 -11.43
C PHE A 166 7.00 16.23 -11.19
N TYR A 167 7.80 16.64 -12.18
CA TYR A 167 9.26 16.59 -12.10
C TYR A 167 9.82 17.31 -10.87
N GLN A 168 9.22 18.45 -10.50
CA GLN A 168 9.56 19.26 -9.33
C GLN A 168 8.59 19.08 -8.15
N SER A 169 7.59 18.21 -8.29
CA SER A 169 6.47 18.09 -7.37
C SER A 169 6.57 16.77 -6.61
N TYR A 170 7.34 16.82 -5.53
CA TYR A 170 7.49 15.71 -4.60
C TYR A 170 6.47 15.86 -3.49
N LEU A 171 5.91 14.73 -3.06
CA LEU A 171 5.03 14.69 -1.91
C LEU A 171 5.82 14.96 -0.64
N GLU A 172 5.31 15.90 0.14
CA GLU A 172 5.90 16.32 1.38
C GLU A 172 4.93 16.07 2.53
N TRP A 173 5.49 15.52 3.60
CA TRP A 173 4.79 15.48 4.86
C TRP A 173 5.01 16.80 5.61
N THR A 174 3.91 17.53 5.78
CA THR A 174 3.89 18.90 6.31
C THR A 174 3.75 18.96 7.83
N THR A 175 3.37 17.87 8.49
CA THR A 175 3.26 17.83 9.97
C THR A 175 4.61 17.57 10.65
N ASN A 176 4.69 17.95 11.93
CA ASN A 176 5.84 17.66 12.77
C ASN A 176 5.94 16.13 13.03
N PRO A 177 7.11 15.50 12.80
CA PRO A 177 7.26 14.06 12.96
C PRO A 177 6.94 13.50 14.34
N THR A 178 7.10 14.31 15.39
CA THR A 178 6.84 13.89 16.77
C THR A 178 5.38 13.61 17.06
N THR A 179 4.45 14.02 16.19
CA THR A 179 3.02 13.76 16.38
C THR A 179 2.63 12.32 16.08
N LEU A 180 3.44 11.57 15.33
CA LEU A 180 3.15 10.17 15.02
C LEU A 180 3.71 9.24 16.09
N ALA A 181 2.97 8.18 16.41
CA ALA A 181 3.47 7.11 17.28
C ALA A 181 4.66 6.34 16.66
N GLU A 182 5.48 5.72 17.50
CA GLU A 182 6.53 4.82 17.04
C GLU A 182 5.95 3.45 16.69
N LEU A 183 6.22 2.99 15.47
CA LEU A 183 5.80 1.68 15.00
C LEU A 183 6.97 0.71 15.08
N SER A 184 7.09 0.04 16.21
CA SER A 184 8.15 -0.94 16.42
C SER A 184 7.91 -2.26 15.66
N CYS A 185 6.68 -2.50 15.21
CA CYS A 185 6.26 -3.72 14.50
C CYS A 185 6.70 -3.78 13.02
N VAL A 186 7.12 -2.65 12.44
CA VAL A 186 7.63 -2.56 11.06
C VAL A 186 9.12 -2.90 11.05
N VAL A 187 9.49 -3.96 10.30
CA VAL A 187 10.87 -4.44 10.17
C VAL A 187 11.48 -4.13 8.81
N GLN A 188 10.63 -3.89 7.81
CA GLN A 188 11.06 -3.53 6.47
C GLN A 188 10.22 -2.36 5.98
N PHE A 189 10.88 -1.35 5.45
CA PHE A 189 10.24 -0.15 4.91
C PHE A 189 10.60 0.03 3.44
N ARG A 190 9.58 0.31 2.61
CA ARG A 190 9.74 0.54 1.18
C ARG A 190 8.92 1.75 0.75
N VAL A 191 9.50 2.52 -0.17
CA VAL A 191 8.77 3.53 -0.94
C VAL A 191 8.85 3.14 -2.42
N THR A 192 7.68 3.02 -3.06
CA THR A 192 7.61 2.76 -4.51
C THR A 192 7.37 4.08 -5.25
N CYS A 193 8.34 4.49 -6.05
CA CYS A 193 8.33 5.71 -6.85
C CYS A 193 8.16 5.41 -8.35
N ARG A 194 8.58 4.24 -8.83
CA ARG A 194 8.49 3.92 -10.27
C ARG A 194 7.03 3.85 -10.74
N GLY A 195 6.65 4.77 -11.62
CA GLY A 195 5.26 4.91 -12.10
C GLY A 195 4.29 5.43 -11.03
N HIS A 196 4.80 5.93 -9.91
CA HIS A 196 4.05 6.49 -8.80
C HIS A 196 4.55 7.91 -8.51
N ARG A 197 3.84 8.63 -7.65
CA ARG A 197 4.26 9.97 -7.24
C ARG A 197 5.49 9.87 -6.34
N LYS A 198 6.46 10.76 -6.60
CA LYS A 198 7.71 10.80 -5.85
C LYS A 198 7.45 11.40 -4.46
N ILE A 199 8.14 10.87 -3.46
CA ILE A 199 8.11 11.38 -2.09
C ILE A 199 9.45 12.04 -1.80
N THR A 200 9.46 13.18 -1.11
CA THR A 200 10.73 13.85 -0.78
C THR A 200 11.58 12.97 0.13
N PRO A 201 12.92 12.94 -0.05
CA PRO A 201 13.82 12.22 0.85
C PRO A 201 13.66 12.65 2.31
N ALA A 202 13.41 13.95 2.56
CA ALA A 202 13.15 14.46 3.91
C ALA A 202 11.92 13.81 4.55
N THR A 203 10.83 13.62 3.79
CA THR A 203 9.63 12.92 4.26
C THR A 203 9.92 11.45 4.55
N VAL A 204 10.69 10.79 3.69
CA VAL A 204 11.13 9.40 3.90
C VAL A 204 11.93 9.28 5.21
N SER A 205 12.86 10.19 5.47
CA SER A 205 13.64 10.24 6.72
C SER A 205 12.76 10.47 7.95
N LYS A 206 11.80 11.40 7.88
CA LYS A 206 10.84 11.66 8.96
C LYS A 206 9.97 10.45 9.27
N LEU A 207 9.56 9.69 8.26
CA LEU A 207 8.78 8.45 8.47
C LEU A 207 9.67 7.37 9.11
N LEU A 208 10.88 7.18 8.59
CA LEU A 208 11.86 6.24 9.13
C LEU A 208 12.20 6.50 10.61
N SER A 209 12.30 7.77 11.03
CA SER A 209 12.53 8.10 12.43
C SER A 209 11.39 7.70 13.37
N ARG A 210 10.22 7.31 12.84
CA ARG A 210 9.09 6.77 13.61
C ARG A 210 8.95 5.24 13.46
N LEU A 211 9.92 4.57 12.84
CA LEU A 211 9.93 3.12 12.63
C LEU A 211 11.18 2.46 13.26
N PRO A 212 11.33 2.50 14.60
CA PRO A 212 12.54 2.03 15.28
C PRO A 212 12.83 0.53 15.12
N GLY A 213 11.85 -0.27 14.68
CA GLY A 213 12.03 -1.69 14.38
C GLY A 213 12.64 -1.99 13.02
N THR A 214 12.83 -0.97 12.16
CA THR A 214 13.21 -1.17 10.75
C THR A 214 14.65 -1.65 10.64
N GLN A 215 14.82 -2.79 9.96
CA GLN A 215 16.13 -3.40 9.69
C GLN A 215 16.54 -3.23 8.22
N ARG A 216 15.57 -3.05 7.33
CA ARG A 216 15.80 -2.98 5.88
C ARG A 216 14.99 -1.84 5.26
N VAL A 217 15.64 -1.05 4.42
CA VAL A 217 15.04 0.08 3.71
C VAL A 217 15.27 -0.08 2.22
N TYR A 218 14.22 0.10 1.42
CA TYR A 218 14.28 0.05 -0.04
C TYR A 218 13.61 1.27 -0.65
N ALA A 219 14.24 1.87 -1.66
CA ALA A 219 13.63 2.86 -2.54
C ALA A 219 13.66 2.29 -3.96
N ILE A 220 12.48 2.11 -4.58
CA ILE A 220 12.33 1.41 -5.88
C ILE A 220 11.48 2.22 -6.85
#